data_AF-A0A7H8PZN3-F1
#
_entry.id   AF-A0A7H8PZN3-F1
#
_cell.length_a   1.000
_cell.length_b   1.000
_cell.length_c   1.000
_cell.angle_alpha   90.00
_cell.angle_beta   90.00
_cell.angle_gamma   90.00
#
_symmetry.space_group_name_H-M   'P 1'
#
loop_
_entity.id
_entity.type
_entity.pdbx_description
1 polymer ?
#
loop_
_entity_poly.entity_id
_entity_poly.type
_entity_poly.pdbx_seq_one_letter_code
_entity_poly.pdbx_strand_id
1 'polypeptide(L)'
;MKKIKNKSAGARRSSGPDKRAQRSSVAPAETLSCPSAPTSVWINLCALAISLAAVVWLREYGQHLAVKTQSLVVVAVALALPIIVLEWLFLKPYRNPSAGLDFNRKNHSLRRTAVKLLGFYLAVGSVAFVYWLFPEYHGSFYDNYFSVVRAVLPWWMLLAVPYFYLLDGAMREPKDSYWQLGSWLLGRRKGVSGKAIGQLYLGWLVKLFFLPLMFVYMGNNLNTLLNFDFARLFGSFKAVFDFTFNFLFYIDLLFVTVGYVCTLRLFDSHIRTAEPSFLGWGVALIGYQPFWSLFSGTYLKYDDAPAWGYWFWDTPVAYSIWGSAILLLIAIYVWASIPFGIRFSNLTHRGILTNGPYRFTKHPAYISKNISWWMISMPFMVSASAPEALRHSLLLLLVNFIYFMRARTEERHLSWDPTYVAYARYIEQRGTFAFLGRWFPVLRFGHGRLFNRGEESPPAEPLVSGISASQSNATGTAGA
;
A
#
# COMPACT_ATOMS: atom_id res chain seq x y z
N MET A 1 10.37 61.09 -77.65
CA MET A 1 9.76 60.55 -78.89
C MET A 1 10.18 59.10 -79.04
N LYS A 2 9.20 58.18 -79.25
CA LYS A 2 9.20 56.90 -80.01
C LYS A 2 10.52 56.08 -80.10
N LYS A 3 10.58 54.74 -80.06
CA LYS A 3 9.66 53.57 -80.04
C LYS A 3 10.62 52.34 -80.12
N ILE A 4 10.48 51.26 -79.31
CA ILE A 4 9.90 49.93 -79.67
C ILE A 4 10.89 48.78 -80.01
N LYS A 5 10.70 47.65 -79.29
CA LYS A 5 10.83 46.19 -79.63
C LYS A 5 12.22 45.61 -79.94
N ASN A 6 12.53 44.32 -79.72
CA ASN A 6 11.97 43.15 -79.00
C ASN A 6 13.05 42.03 -79.01
N LYS A 7 13.06 41.15 -77.99
CA LYS A 7 13.37 39.68 -77.94
C LYS A 7 14.51 39.10 -78.83
N SER A 8 15.41 38.22 -78.38
CA SER A 8 15.24 36.93 -77.69
C SER A 8 16.62 36.30 -77.36
N ALA A 9 16.78 35.65 -76.19
CA ALA A 9 16.99 34.21 -75.97
C ALA A 9 18.46 33.75 -75.79
N GLY A 10 18.74 33.16 -74.62
CA GLY A 10 19.96 32.45 -74.29
C GLY A 10 19.83 31.80 -72.90
N ALA A 11 19.61 30.49 -72.86
CA ALA A 11 19.49 29.70 -71.63
C ALA A 11 20.85 29.18 -71.16
N ARG A 12 21.19 29.36 -69.87
CA ARG A 12 22.11 28.50 -69.12
C ARG A 12 21.58 28.30 -67.70
N ARG A 13 21.52 27.02 -67.32
CA ARG A 13 20.95 26.46 -66.07
C ARG A 13 21.77 26.89 -64.85
N SER A 14 21.07 27.31 -63.81
CA SER A 14 21.58 27.61 -62.47
C SER A 14 21.67 26.35 -61.61
N SER A 15 22.74 26.27 -60.83
CA SER A 15 23.01 25.29 -59.77
C SER A 15 21.99 25.42 -58.63
N GLY A 16 21.38 24.30 -58.24
CA GLY A 16 20.47 24.22 -57.10
C GLY A 16 21.22 24.02 -55.77
N PRO A 17 20.65 24.47 -54.64
CA PRO A 17 21.18 24.12 -53.32
C PRO A 17 20.60 22.78 -52.81
N ASP A 18 21.47 22.05 -52.11
CA ASP A 18 21.33 20.69 -51.63
C ASP A 18 20.06 20.39 -50.80
N LYS A 19 19.32 19.37 -51.24
CA LYS A 19 18.36 18.63 -50.43
C LYS A 19 19.11 17.69 -49.48
N ARG A 20 19.52 18.18 -48.31
CA ARG A 20 19.81 17.33 -47.14
C ARG A 20 19.04 17.85 -45.93
N ALA A 21 17.72 17.76 -46.05
CA ALA A 21 16.77 18.02 -44.99
C ALA A 21 16.91 16.97 -43.87
N GLN A 22 16.97 17.47 -42.63
CA GLN A 22 16.39 16.88 -41.43
C GLN A 22 16.70 15.41 -41.17
N ARG A 23 17.92 15.13 -40.67
CA ARG A 23 18.04 14.10 -39.64
C ARG A 23 17.43 14.69 -38.37
N SER A 24 16.24 14.21 -38.02
CA SER A 24 15.68 14.37 -36.68
C SER A 24 16.75 13.97 -35.66
N SER A 25 17.18 14.92 -34.85
CA SER A 25 17.88 14.62 -33.62
C SER A 25 16.88 13.90 -32.71
N VAL A 26 16.84 12.58 -32.82
CA VAL A 26 16.21 11.74 -31.80
C VAL A 26 16.95 12.10 -30.51
N ALA A 27 16.25 12.82 -29.62
CA ALA A 27 16.73 13.04 -28.28
C ALA A 27 17.19 11.69 -27.72
N PRO A 28 18.37 11.59 -27.08
CA PRO A 28 18.83 10.33 -26.52
C PRO A 28 17.70 9.79 -25.65
N ALA A 29 17.24 8.57 -25.95
CA ALA A 29 16.17 7.92 -25.22
C ALA A 29 16.48 8.06 -23.73
N GLU A 30 15.71 8.87 -23.00
CA GLU A 30 15.90 9.05 -21.57
C GLU A 30 15.99 7.66 -20.97
N THR A 31 17.14 7.36 -20.36
CA THR A 31 17.33 6.09 -19.68
C THR A 31 16.29 6.03 -18.58
N LEU A 32 15.21 5.28 -18.83
CA LEU A 32 14.06 5.21 -17.95
C LEU A 32 14.51 4.54 -16.65
N SER A 33 14.89 5.36 -15.68
CA SER A 33 15.43 4.93 -14.39
C SER A 33 14.28 4.66 -13.43
N CYS A 34 14.42 3.59 -12.63
CA CYS A 34 13.43 3.26 -11.61
C CYS A 34 13.51 4.31 -10.49
N PRO A 35 12.41 4.98 -10.12
CA PRO A 35 12.42 5.93 -9.01
C PRO A 35 12.92 5.28 -7.72
N SER A 36 13.55 6.05 -6.84
CA SER A 36 13.98 5.55 -5.54
C SER A 36 12.79 5.31 -4.61
N ALA A 37 12.84 4.22 -3.84
CA ALA A 37 11.86 3.96 -2.80
C ALA A 37 12.14 4.86 -1.58
N PRO A 38 11.11 5.28 -0.82
CA PRO A 38 11.27 6.06 0.40
C PRO A 38 11.73 5.22 1.60
N THR A 39 11.90 3.90 1.42
CA THR A 39 12.23 2.93 2.49
C THR A 39 13.47 2.12 2.14
N SER A 40 14.04 1.45 3.16
CA SER A 40 15.15 0.50 2.98
C SER A 40 14.73 -0.89 3.42
N VAL A 41 14.82 -1.86 2.51
CA VAL A 41 14.52 -3.27 2.80
C VAL A 41 15.45 -3.80 3.91
N TRP A 42 16.72 -3.40 3.92
CA TRP A 42 17.68 -3.83 4.94
C TRP A 42 17.31 -3.34 6.34
N ILE A 43 16.87 -2.09 6.47
CA ILE A 43 16.38 -1.56 7.75
C ILE A 43 15.19 -2.40 8.25
N ASN A 44 14.25 -2.70 7.36
CA ASN A 44 13.06 -3.48 7.71
C ASN A 44 13.40 -4.94 8.06
N LEU A 45 14.41 -5.54 7.40
CA LEU A 45 14.90 -6.89 7.73
C LEU A 45 15.62 -6.92 9.08
N CYS A 46 16.46 -5.91 9.39
CA CYS A 46 17.09 -5.79 10.71
C CYS A 46 16.03 -5.65 11.81
N ALA A 47 15.03 -4.81 11.60
CA ALA A 47 13.92 -4.64 12.54
C ALA A 47 13.09 -5.93 12.71
N LEU A 48 12.87 -6.66 11.61
CA LEU A 48 12.22 -7.97 11.67
C LEU A 48 13.03 -8.95 12.52
N ALA A 49 14.35 -9.02 12.34
CA ALA A 49 15.21 -9.87 13.15
C ALA A 49 15.12 -9.53 14.65
N ILE A 50 15.07 -8.24 15.01
CA ILE A 50 14.88 -7.78 16.39
C ILE A 50 13.51 -8.21 16.93
N SER A 51 12.44 -8.05 16.14
CA SER A 51 11.10 -8.50 16.54
C SER A 51 11.02 -10.02 16.70
N LEU A 52 11.68 -10.80 15.83
CA LEU A 52 11.78 -12.25 15.96
C LEU A 52 12.57 -12.67 17.20
N ALA A 53 13.65 -11.95 17.54
CA ALA A 53 14.35 -12.15 18.81
C ALA A 53 13.44 -11.87 20.02
N ALA A 54 12.55 -10.87 19.92
CA ALA A 54 11.54 -10.62 20.94
C ALA A 54 10.52 -11.76 21.06
N VAL A 55 10.14 -12.42 19.96
CA VAL A 55 9.29 -13.62 20.00
C VAL A 55 9.99 -14.76 20.75
N VAL A 56 11.28 -15.00 20.47
CA VAL A 56 12.07 -16.01 21.20
C VAL A 56 12.15 -15.67 22.69
N TRP A 57 12.43 -14.40 23.01
CA TRP A 57 12.46 -13.94 24.41
C TRP A 57 11.11 -14.12 25.11
N LEU A 58 9.99 -13.83 24.44
CA LEU A 58 8.64 -14.02 24.98
C LEU A 58 8.35 -15.50 25.29
N ARG A 59 8.84 -16.41 24.46
CA ARG A 59 8.67 -17.86 24.66
C ARG A 59 9.44 -18.37 25.88
N GLU A 60 10.69 -17.94 26.04
CA GLU A 60 11.58 -18.44 27.10
C GLU A 60 11.35 -17.74 28.45
N TYR A 61 11.13 -16.42 28.43
CA TYR A 61 11.11 -15.59 29.64
C TYR A 61 9.77 -14.87 29.86
N GLY A 62 9.01 -14.63 28.79
CA GLY A 62 7.79 -13.82 28.82
C GLY A 62 6.50 -14.58 29.15
N GLN A 63 6.57 -15.83 29.59
CA GLN A 63 5.39 -16.69 29.84
C GLN A 63 4.44 -16.13 30.92
N HIS A 64 4.95 -15.28 31.81
CA HIS A 64 4.18 -14.60 32.86
C HIS A 64 3.39 -13.39 32.34
N LEU A 65 3.74 -12.86 31.17
CA LEU A 65 2.95 -11.81 30.53
C LEU A 65 1.64 -12.43 30.09
N ALA A 66 0.53 -11.73 30.33
CA ALA A 66 -0.75 -12.14 29.77
C ALA A 66 -0.61 -12.17 28.23
N VAL A 67 -0.47 -13.37 27.68
CA VAL A 67 -0.06 -13.69 26.29
C VAL A 67 -0.83 -12.86 25.24
N LYS A 68 -2.02 -12.38 25.59
CA LYS A 68 -2.98 -11.78 24.66
C LYS A 68 -2.78 -10.30 24.36
N THR A 69 -2.08 -9.51 25.20
CA THR A 69 -2.10 -8.04 25.07
C THR A 69 -0.69 -7.43 25.14
N GLN A 70 0.09 -7.78 26.14
CA GLN A 70 1.44 -7.22 26.35
C GLN A 70 2.43 -7.74 25.31
N SER A 71 2.40 -9.04 25.03
CA SER A 71 3.26 -9.69 24.01
C SER A 71 3.10 -9.05 22.63
N LEU A 72 1.88 -8.63 22.26
CA LEU A 72 1.61 -7.96 20.98
C LEU A 72 2.25 -6.58 20.90
N VAL A 73 2.18 -5.81 21.99
CA VAL A 73 2.84 -4.50 22.07
C VAL A 73 4.35 -4.67 21.99
N VAL A 74 4.92 -5.66 22.69
CA VAL A 74 6.36 -5.95 22.68
C VAL A 74 6.86 -6.22 21.26
N VAL A 75 6.24 -7.15 20.53
CA VAL A 75 6.70 -7.50 19.16
C VAL A 75 6.49 -6.35 18.18
N ALA A 76 5.41 -5.58 18.31
CA ALA A 76 5.12 -4.42 17.47
C ALA A 76 6.12 -3.28 17.71
N VAL A 77 6.46 -3.00 18.97
CA VAL A 77 7.49 -2.00 19.33
C VAL A 77 8.87 -2.47 18.89
N ALA A 78 9.20 -3.76 19.07
CA ALA A 78 10.45 -4.35 18.63
C ALA A 78 10.64 -4.30 17.10
N LEU A 79 9.55 -4.22 16.33
CA LEU A 79 9.62 -3.94 14.89
C LEU A 79 9.65 -2.42 14.61
N ALA A 80 8.71 -1.65 15.16
CA ALA A 80 8.51 -0.25 14.80
C ALA A 80 9.67 0.65 15.23
N LEU A 81 10.19 0.47 16.44
CA LEU A 81 11.19 1.36 17.02
C LEU A 81 12.53 1.32 16.24
N PRO A 82 13.11 0.15 15.90
CA PRO A 82 14.30 0.11 15.06
C PRO A 82 14.08 0.74 13.67
N ILE A 83 12.92 0.51 13.03
CA ILE A 83 12.62 1.15 11.73
C ILE A 83 12.62 2.67 11.89
N ILE A 84 11.90 3.19 12.89
CA ILE A 84 11.80 4.63 13.15
C ILE A 84 13.19 5.23 13.40
N VAL A 85 14.00 4.62 14.26
CA VAL A 85 15.33 5.13 14.63
C VAL A 85 16.29 5.07 13.44
N LEU A 86 16.37 3.93 12.75
CA LEU A 86 17.30 3.75 11.64
C LEU A 86 16.90 4.61 10.43
N GLU A 87 15.62 4.69 10.09
CA GLU A 87 15.17 5.61 9.04
C GLU A 87 15.42 7.07 9.44
N TRP A 88 15.21 7.44 10.71
CA TRP A 88 15.51 8.79 11.21
C TRP A 88 16.98 9.15 11.02
N LEU A 89 17.91 8.25 11.38
CA LEU A 89 19.34 8.47 11.30
C LEU A 89 19.85 8.49 9.85
N PHE A 90 19.44 7.50 9.04
CA PHE A 90 20.01 7.26 7.71
C PHE A 90 19.21 7.88 6.56
N LEU A 91 17.87 7.78 6.59
CA LEU A 91 17.01 8.27 5.50
C LEU A 91 16.47 9.69 5.77
N LYS A 92 16.43 10.11 7.04
CA LYS A 92 16.00 11.45 7.49
C LYS A 92 14.63 11.85 6.89
N PRO A 93 13.58 11.03 7.04
CA PRO A 93 12.28 11.23 6.39
C PRO A 93 11.63 12.57 6.73
N TYR A 94 11.93 13.15 7.89
CA TYR A 94 11.49 14.47 8.31
C TYR A 94 11.97 15.62 7.39
N ARG A 95 12.97 15.37 6.53
CA ARG A 95 13.47 16.32 5.51
C ARG A 95 12.82 16.13 4.14
N ASN A 96 12.06 15.06 3.94
CA ASN A 96 11.45 14.79 2.64
C ASN A 96 10.44 15.89 2.29
N PRO A 97 10.38 16.34 1.02
CA PRO A 97 9.37 17.30 0.58
C PRO A 97 7.94 16.84 0.89
N SER A 98 7.69 15.53 0.80
CA SER A 98 6.43 14.88 1.14
C SER A 98 6.01 15.02 2.60
N ALA A 99 6.94 15.12 3.54
CA ALA A 99 6.61 15.37 4.94
C ALA A 99 6.00 16.77 5.14
N GLY A 100 6.39 17.74 4.30
CA GLY A 100 5.91 19.12 4.35
C GLY A 100 6.37 19.87 5.60
N LEU A 101 7.52 19.48 6.16
CA LEU A 101 8.09 20.05 7.38
C LEU A 101 9.28 20.95 7.06
N ASP A 102 9.40 22.03 7.81
CA ASP A 102 10.53 22.97 7.80
C ASP A 102 10.73 23.47 9.24
N PHE A 103 11.70 22.86 9.92
CA PHE A 103 12.02 23.15 11.33
C PHE A 103 12.72 24.49 11.53
N ASN A 104 13.15 25.17 10.47
CA ASN A 104 13.67 26.54 10.59
C ASN A 104 12.53 27.56 10.78
N ARG A 105 11.28 27.18 10.47
CA ARG A 105 10.10 28.01 10.72
C ARG A 105 9.72 27.97 12.19
N LYS A 106 9.58 29.14 12.81
CA LYS A 106 9.09 29.30 14.18
C LYS A 106 7.66 29.85 14.19
N ASN A 107 6.73 29.12 13.57
CA ASN A 107 5.33 29.56 13.41
C ASN A 107 4.39 28.87 14.42
N HIS A 108 4.77 28.73 15.69
CA HIS A 108 3.94 28.04 16.68
C HIS A 108 2.68 28.86 17.03
N SER A 109 1.52 28.21 17.18
CA SER A 109 0.29 28.90 17.54
C SER A 109 -0.64 28.02 18.38
N LEU A 110 -0.77 28.34 19.68
CA LEU A 110 -1.65 27.61 20.60
C LEU A 110 -3.10 27.58 20.11
N ARG A 111 -3.60 28.70 19.59
CA ARG A 111 -4.97 28.79 19.04
C ARG A 111 -5.16 27.84 17.86
N ARG A 112 -4.20 27.76 16.93
CA ARG A 112 -4.30 26.87 15.77
C ARG A 112 -4.17 25.40 16.19
N THR A 113 -3.24 25.10 17.10
CA THR A 113 -3.08 23.77 17.69
C THR A 113 -4.35 23.32 18.40
N ALA A 114 -5.00 24.17 19.19
CA ALA A 114 -6.27 23.84 19.86
C ALA A 114 -7.38 23.48 18.86
N VAL A 115 -7.49 24.22 17.75
CA VAL A 115 -8.44 23.90 16.67
C VAL A 115 -8.12 22.54 16.03
N LYS A 116 -6.84 22.23 15.80
CA LYS A 116 -6.44 20.91 15.28
C LYS A 116 -6.75 19.78 16.25
N LEU A 117 -6.42 19.96 17.53
CA LEU A 117 -6.70 18.97 18.57
C LEU A 117 -8.20 18.70 18.69
N LEU A 118 -9.03 19.75 18.60
CA LEU A 118 -10.48 19.60 18.55
C LEU A 118 -10.92 18.73 17.35
N GLY A 119 -10.40 19.00 16.15
CA GLY A 119 -10.68 18.17 14.97
C GLY A 119 -10.15 16.73 15.11
N PHE A 120 -8.98 16.55 15.70
CA PHE A 120 -8.38 15.24 15.95
C PHE A 120 -9.20 14.42 16.95
N TYR A 121 -9.57 14.99 18.10
CA TYR A 121 -10.39 14.32 19.09
C TYR A 121 -11.80 14.04 18.58
N LEU A 122 -12.37 14.92 17.75
CA LEU A 122 -13.64 14.63 17.07
C LEU A 122 -13.49 13.42 16.14
N ALA A 123 -12.45 13.34 15.31
CA ALA A 123 -12.25 12.22 14.41
C ALA A 123 -12.06 10.89 15.17
N VAL A 124 -11.26 10.90 16.25
CA VAL A 124 -11.11 9.74 17.15
C VAL A 124 -12.44 9.38 17.81
N GLY A 125 -13.18 10.38 18.29
CA GLY A 125 -14.50 10.21 18.89
C GLY A 125 -15.52 9.62 17.92
N SER A 126 -15.49 10.00 16.64
CA SER A 126 -16.33 9.40 15.60
C SER A 126 -16.02 7.93 15.39
N VAL A 127 -14.74 7.53 15.42
CA VAL A 127 -14.36 6.12 15.35
C VAL A 127 -14.85 5.35 16.58
N ALA A 128 -14.65 5.90 17.77
CA ALA A 128 -15.15 5.30 19.01
C ALA A 128 -16.68 5.16 19.03
N PHE A 129 -17.38 6.18 18.51
CA PHE A 129 -18.84 6.16 18.38
C PHE A 129 -19.31 5.04 17.44
N VAL A 130 -18.64 4.82 16.30
CA VAL A 130 -18.96 3.70 15.39
C VAL A 130 -18.71 2.35 16.07
N TYR A 131 -17.60 2.19 16.81
CA TYR A 131 -17.36 0.95 17.56
C TYR A 131 -18.43 0.69 18.62
N TRP A 132 -18.96 1.72 19.28
CA TRP A 132 -20.05 1.60 20.24
C TRP A 132 -21.42 1.35 19.58
N LEU A 133 -21.66 1.93 18.39
CA LEU A 133 -22.95 1.89 17.72
C LEU A 133 -23.24 0.53 17.06
N PHE A 134 -22.24 -0.11 16.45
CA PHE A 134 -22.44 -1.31 15.65
C PHE A 134 -22.17 -2.61 16.45
N PRO A 135 -23.14 -3.55 16.53
CA PRO A 135 -23.00 -4.78 17.30
C PRO A 135 -21.82 -5.68 16.93
N GLU A 136 -21.36 -5.63 15.66
CA GLU A 136 -20.20 -6.38 15.17
C GLU A 136 -18.96 -6.19 16.08
N TYR A 137 -18.73 -4.97 16.59
CA TYR A 137 -17.57 -4.67 17.42
C TYR A 137 -17.72 -5.07 18.89
N HIS A 138 -18.88 -5.58 19.31
CA HIS A 138 -19.12 -6.04 20.68
C HIS A 138 -18.85 -7.54 20.87
N GLY A 139 -18.52 -8.26 19.79
CA GLY A 139 -18.15 -9.67 19.85
C GLY A 139 -16.77 -9.89 20.48
N SER A 140 -16.58 -11.05 21.11
CA SER A 140 -15.33 -11.43 21.78
C SER A 140 -14.11 -11.50 20.86
N PHE A 141 -14.35 -11.56 19.54
CA PHE A 141 -13.31 -11.48 18.51
C PHE A 141 -12.40 -10.25 18.70
N TYR A 142 -12.94 -9.11 19.13
CA TYR A 142 -12.19 -7.85 19.27
C TYR A 142 -11.69 -7.56 20.69
N ASP A 143 -11.88 -8.46 21.66
CA ASP A 143 -11.57 -8.21 23.08
C ASP A 143 -10.11 -7.78 23.32
N ASN A 144 -9.17 -8.48 22.70
CA ASN A 144 -7.74 -8.19 22.83
C ASN A 144 -7.38 -6.82 22.26
N TYR A 145 -8.00 -6.44 21.15
CA TYR A 145 -7.81 -5.12 20.54
C TYR A 145 -8.32 -4.03 21.47
N PHE A 146 -9.55 -4.15 21.98
CA PHE A 146 -10.11 -3.14 22.88
C PHE A 146 -9.38 -3.06 24.22
N SER A 147 -8.82 -4.17 24.73
CA SER A 147 -7.93 -4.16 25.89
C SER A 147 -6.72 -3.25 25.67
N VAL A 148 -6.01 -3.40 24.53
CA VAL A 148 -4.88 -2.52 24.18
C VAL A 148 -5.36 -1.08 24.01
N VAL A 149 -6.45 -0.86 23.28
CA VAL A 149 -6.96 0.49 23.03
C VAL A 149 -7.27 1.20 24.34
N ARG A 150 -7.97 0.57 25.29
CA ARG A 150 -8.26 1.17 26.60
C ARG A 150 -6.98 1.51 27.38
N ALA A 151 -5.95 0.68 27.29
CA ALA A 151 -4.69 0.91 27.97
C ALA A 151 -3.85 2.02 27.32
N VAL A 152 -3.82 2.11 25.98
CA VAL A 152 -2.91 2.98 25.23
C VAL A 152 -3.55 4.32 24.85
N LEU A 153 -4.85 4.35 24.55
CA LEU A 153 -5.54 5.54 24.02
C LEU A 153 -5.40 6.78 24.92
N PRO A 154 -5.55 6.71 26.27
CA PRO A 154 -5.41 7.90 27.12
C PRO A 154 -4.02 8.54 27.00
N TRP A 155 -2.97 7.73 27.05
CA TRP A 155 -1.58 8.18 26.88
C TRP A 155 -1.34 8.75 25.49
N TRP A 156 -1.89 8.11 24.47
CA TRP A 156 -1.79 8.57 23.10
C TRP A 156 -2.50 9.91 22.87
N MET A 157 -3.68 10.11 23.47
CA MET A 157 -4.41 11.39 23.44
C MET A 157 -3.66 12.50 24.16
N LEU A 158 -2.98 12.18 25.26
CA LEU A 158 -2.14 13.13 26.00
C LEU A 158 -0.89 13.52 25.18
N LEU A 159 -0.18 12.53 24.62
CA LEU A 159 1.02 12.74 23.79
C LEU A 159 0.71 13.46 22.46
N ALA A 160 -0.54 13.40 21.98
CA ALA A 160 -0.97 14.17 20.82
C ALA A 160 -0.83 15.69 21.04
N VAL A 161 -1.01 16.20 22.27
CA VAL A 161 -0.95 17.65 22.56
C VAL A 161 0.41 18.25 22.22
N PRO A 162 1.54 17.80 22.81
CA PRO A 162 2.85 18.33 22.45
C PRO A 162 3.22 18.00 21.00
N TYR A 163 2.83 16.84 20.48
CA TYR A 163 3.11 16.47 19.09
C TYR A 163 2.47 17.45 18.09
N PHE A 164 1.18 17.75 18.25
CA PHE A 164 0.48 18.70 17.38
C PHE A 164 1.04 20.12 17.54
N TYR A 165 1.42 20.56 18.74
CA TYR A 165 1.99 21.88 18.95
C TYR A 165 3.36 22.06 18.25
N LEU A 166 4.24 21.07 18.41
CA LEU A 166 5.59 21.11 17.85
C LEU A 166 5.54 21.00 16.32
N LEU A 167 4.79 20.04 15.78
CA LEU A 167 4.70 19.85 14.33
C LEU A 167 3.98 21.00 13.64
N ASP A 168 2.91 21.55 14.23
CA ASP A 168 2.18 22.67 13.64
C ASP A 168 3.07 23.89 13.36
N GLY A 169 4.07 24.15 14.22
CA GLY A 169 5.04 25.23 13.99
C GLY A 169 6.00 24.98 12.83
N ALA A 170 6.33 23.71 12.58
CA ALA A 170 7.21 23.27 11.51
C ALA A 170 6.50 23.00 10.17
N MET A 171 5.17 22.87 10.15
CA MET A 171 4.43 22.58 8.92
C MET A 171 4.45 23.77 7.95
N ARG A 172 4.80 23.50 6.67
CA ARG A 172 4.73 24.50 5.59
C ARG A 172 3.30 24.99 5.37
N GLU A 173 2.34 24.07 5.41
CA GLU A 173 0.91 24.34 5.31
C GLU A 173 0.21 23.88 6.60
N PRO A 174 0.15 24.73 7.64
CA PRO A 174 -0.35 24.30 8.93
C PRO A 174 -1.88 24.16 8.98
N LYS A 175 -2.64 24.55 7.95
CA LYS A 175 -4.11 24.41 7.92
C LYS A 175 -4.55 23.06 7.32
N ASP A 176 -4.02 21.98 7.88
CA ASP A 176 -4.30 20.59 7.49
C ASP A 176 -5.74 20.14 7.76
N SER A 177 -6.09 18.91 7.36
CA SER A 177 -7.47 18.40 7.50
C SER A 177 -8.00 18.38 8.94
N TYR A 178 -7.14 18.26 9.95
CA TYR A 178 -7.56 18.37 11.35
C TYR A 178 -7.97 19.80 11.69
N TRP A 179 -7.22 20.79 11.21
CA TRP A 179 -7.60 22.20 11.33
C TRP A 179 -8.90 22.49 10.57
N GLN A 180 -9.09 21.90 9.38
CA GLN A 180 -10.32 22.05 8.58
C GLN A 180 -11.54 21.55 9.34
N LEU A 181 -11.46 20.34 9.91
CA LEU A 181 -12.54 19.73 10.70
C LEU A 181 -12.83 20.54 11.98
N GLY A 182 -11.80 20.92 12.73
CA GLY A 182 -11.97 21.73 13.94
C GLY A 182 -12.53 23.13 13.64
N SER A 183 -12.13 23.74 12.53
CA SER A 183 -12.66 25.05 12.11
C SER A 183 -14.12 24.96 11.72
N TRP A 184 -14.51 23.90 11.00
CA TRP A 184 -15.89 23.61 10.66
C TRP A 184 -16.76 23.45 11.92
N LEU A 185 -16.28 22.70 12.92
CA LEU A 185 -16.98 22.50 14.19
C LEU A 185 -17.20 23.82 14.95
N LEU A 186 -16.25 24.75 14.88
CA LEU A 186 -16.37 26.09 15.46
C LEU A 186 -17.22 27.06 14.62
N GLY A 187 -17.97 26.56 13.63
CA GLY A 187 -18.86 27.36 12.78
C GLY A 187 -18.13 28.21 11.73
N ARG A 188 -16.82 28.07 11.57
CA ARG A 188 -16.05 28.84 10.57
C ARG A 188 -16.23 28.19 9.20
N ARG A 189 -16.91 28.88 8.28
CA ARG A 189 -17.16 28.37 6.91
C ARG A 189 -16.16 28.88 5.86
N LYS A 190 -15.59 30.08 6.06
CA LYS A 190 -14.65 30.66 5.09
C LYS A 190 -13.32 29.90 5.09
N GLY A 191 -12.91 29.40 3.93
CA GLY A 191 -11.64 28.68 3.74
C GLY A 191 -11.64 27.24 4.26
N VAL A 192 -12.82 26.67 4.58
CA VAL A 192 -12.95 25.26 4.95
C VAL A 192 -13.18 24.39 3.71
N SER A 193 -12.35 23.38 3.52
CA SER A 193 -12.47 22.42 2.42
C SER A 193 -13.18 21.14 2.86
N GLY A 194 -14.40 20.92 2.37
CA GLY A 194 -15.13 19.67 2.59
C GLY A 194 -14.40 18.43 2.03
N LYS A 195 -13.66 18.58 0.92
CA LYS A 195 -12.84 17.49 0.36
C LYS A 195 -11.72 17.06 1.31
N ALA A 196 -11.07 18.00 1.99
CA ALA A 196 -10.02 17.71 2.96
C ALA A 196 -10.58 16.98 4.20
N ILE A 197 -11.77 17.37 4.66
CA ILE A 197 -12.50 16.68 5.74
C ILE A 197 -12.90 15.27 5.32
N GLY A 198 -13.44 15.09 4.10
CA GLY A 198 -13.77 13.78 3.55
C GLY A 198 -12.56 12.85 3.50
N GLN A 199 -11.41 13.35 3.03
CA GLN A 199 -10.16 12.59 3.00
C GLN A 199 -9.64 12.23 4.39
N LEU A 200 -9.82 13.10 5.39
CA LEU A 200 -9.53 12.78 6.78
C LEU A 200 -10.38 11.60 7.27
N TYR A 201 -11.69 11.65 7.06
CA TYR A 201 -12.58 10.57 7.48
C TYR A 201 -12.37 9.29 6.70
N LEU A 202 -12.04 9.34 5.40
CA LEU A 202 -11.65 8.15 4.64
C LEU A 202 -10.39 7.50 5.24
N GLY A 203 -9.37 8.30 5.60
CA GLY A 203 -8.17 7.77 6.26
C GLY A 203 -8.46 7.17 7.63
N TRP A 204 -9.40 7.76 8.40
CA TRP A 204 -9.85 7.19 9.67
C TRP A 204 -10.73 5.95 9.49
N LEU A 205 -11.55 5.89 8.45
CA LEU A 205 -12.37 4.72 8.11
C LEU A 205 -11.50 3.51 7.75
N VAL A 206 -10.38 3.75 7.04
CA VAL A 206 -9.37 2.72 6.76
C VAL A 206 -8.86 2.12 8.09
N LYS A 207 -8.48 2.97 9.05
CA LYS A 207 -8.03 2.49 10.36
C LYS A 207 -9.13 1.78 11.13
N LEU A 208 -10.32 2.38 11.16
CA LEU A 208 -11.48 1.86 11.86
C LEU A 208 -11.77 0.41 11.45
N PHE A 209 -11.74 0.13 10.15
CA PHE A 209 -12.05 -1.19 9.60
C PHE A 209 -10.86 -2.16 9.70
N PHE A 210 -9.67 -1.77 9.22
CA PHE A 210 -8.56 -2.72 9.06
C PHE A 210 -7.76 -2.95 10.35
N LEU A 211 -7.53 -1.92 11.17
CA LEU A 211 -6.68 -2.05 12.35
C LEU A 211 -7.17 -3.13 13.34
N PRO A 212 -8.45 -3.16 13.76
CA PRO A 212 -8.91 -4.20 14.69
C PRO A 212 -8.77 -5.61 14.11
N LEU A 213 -9.12 -5.80 12.83
CA LEU A 213 -9.01 -7.09 12.14
C LEU A 213 -7.56 -7.59 12.10
N MET A 214 -6.63 -6.74 11.63
CA MET A 214 -5.21 -7.11 11.50
C MET A 214 -4.57 -7.37 12.87
N PHE A 215 -4.96 -6.58 13.87
CA PHE A 215 -4.48 -6.76 15.24
C PHE A 215 -4.89 -8.11 15.84
N VAL A 216 -6.15 -8.51 15.67
CA VAL A 216 -6.66 -9.80 16.15
C VAL A 216 -5.98 -10.97 15.42
N TYR A 217 -5.85 -10.90 14.10
CA TYR A 217 -5.16 -11.95 13.34
C TYR A 217 -3.68 -12.07 13.71
N MET A 218 -2.98 -10.95 13.90
CA MET A 218 -1.61 -10.94 14.40
C MET A 218 -1.53 -11.62 15.77
N GLY A 219 -2.48 -11.31 16.66
CA GLY A 219 -2.65 -11.92 17.98
C GLY A 219 -2.75 -13.44 17.93
N ASN A 220 -3.64 -13.95 17.10
CA ASN A 220 -3.87 -15.38 16.96
C ASN A 220 -2.64 -16.10 16.42
N ASN A 221 -1.97 -15.54 15.40
CA ASN A 221 -0.76 -16.15 14.85
C ASN A 221 0.41 -16.10 15.84
N LEU A 222 0.59 -14.99 16.58
CA LEU A 222 1.60 -14.93 17.64
C LEU A 222 1.35 -15.99 18.71
N ASN A 223 0.09 -16.15 19.15
CA ASN A 223 -0.27 -17.17 20.13
C ASN A 223 0.05 -18.58 19.62
N THR A 224 -0.23 -18.88 18.34
CA THR A 224 0.14 -20.15 17.72
C THR A 224 1.66 -20.35 17.74
N LEU A 225 2.45 -19.33 17.40
CA LEU A 225 3.91 -19.41 17.39
C LEU A 225 4.52 -19.62 18.77
N LEU A 226 4.03 -18.90 19.78
CA LEU A 226 4.55 -19.00 21.15
C LEU A 226 4.29 -20.39 21.76
N ASN A 227 3.15 -21.01 21.43
CA ASN A 227 2.74 -22.31 21.97
C ASN A 227 3.10 -23.50 21.06
N PHE A 228 3.78 -23.27 19.93
CA PHE A 228 4.12 -24.35 18.99
C PHE A 228 5.24 -25.25 19.53
N ASP A 229 5.03 -26.56 19.47
CA ASP A 229 6.04 -27.58 19.78
C ASP A 229 6.98 -27.82 18.58
N PHE A 230 8.20 -27.30 18.67
CA PHE A 230 9.22 -27.41 17.62
C PHE A 230 9.66 -28.84 17.34
N ALA A 231 9.50 -29.78 18.28
CA ALA A 231 9.84 -31.19 18.04
C ALA A 231 9.01 -31.78 16.87
N ARG A 232 7.79 -31.25 16.65
CA ARG A 232 6.92 -31.68 15.55
C ARG A 232 7.49 -31.39 14.16
N LEU A 233 8.38 -30.41 14.02
CA LEU A 233 9.00 -30.08 12.73
C LEU A 233 9.86 -31.23 12.19
N PHE A 234 10.45 -32.03 13.09
CA PHE A 234 11.26 -33.19 12.71
C PHE A 234 10.41 -34.43 12.38
N GLY A 235 9.13 -34.44 12.77
CA GLY A 235 8.26 -35.60 12.62
C GLY A 235 7.47 -35.66 11.31
N SER A 236 7.16 -34.51 10.68
CA SER A 236 6.40 -34.50 9.42
C SER A 236 6.56 -33.20 8.62
N PHE A 237 6.57 -33.30 7.29
CA PHE A 237 6.50 -32.12 6.42
C PHE A 237 5.19 -31.33 6.62
N LYS A 238 4.08 -31.99 6.97
CA LYS A 238 2.83 -31.30 7.30
C LYS A 238 3.01 -30.30 8.45
N ALA A 239 3.71 -30.69 9.52
CA ALA A 239 4.01 -29.79 10.62
C ALA A 239 4.92 -28.62 10.17
N VAL A 240 5.90 -28.88 9.30
CA VAL A 240 6.73 -27.83 8.67
C VAL A 240 5.88 -26.86 7.85
N PHE A 241 4.96 -27.38 7.05
CA PHE A 241 4.05 -26.58 6.25
C PHE A 241 3.15 -25.70 7.12
N ASP A 242 2.43 -26.30 8.07
CA ASP A 242 1.48 -25.58 8.93
C ASP A 242 2.21 -24.50 9.75
N PHE A 243 3.38 -24.82 10.31
CA PHE A 243 4.18 -23.85 11.05
C PHE A 243 4.66 -22.70 10.14
N THR A 244 5.29 -23.02 9.01
CA THR A 244 5.86 -22.02 8.10
C THR A 244 4.78 -21.11 7.52
N PHE A 245 3.62 -21.68 7.19
CA PHE A 245 2.47 -20.91 6.70
C PHE A 245 2.00 -19.89 7.75
N ASN A 246 1.76 -20.31 8.99
CA ASN A 246 1.35 -19.42 10.08
C ASN A 246 2.43 -18.38 10.41
N PHE A 247 3.70 -18.78 10.40
CA PHE A 247 4.84 -17.90 10.63
C PHE A 247 4.95 -16.80 9.58
N LEU A 248 4.77 -17.14 8.30
CA LEU A 248 4.76 -16.18 7.21
C LEU A 248 3.61 -15.15 7.37
N PHE A 249 2.39 -15.61 7.66
CA PHE A 249 1.27 -14.69 7.91
C PHE A 249 1.44 -13.84 9.17
N TYR A 250 2.10 -14.35 10.22
CA TYR A 250 2.48 -13.54 11.37
C TYR A 250 3.36 -12.34 10.95
N ILE A 251 4.40 -12.58 10.14
CA ILE A 251 5.29 -11.51 9.66
C ILE A 251 4.50 -10.46 8.87
N ASP A 252 3.65 -10.90 7.93
CA ASP A 252 2.77 -10.00 7.15
C ASP A 252 1.95 -9.11 8.09
N LEU A 253 1.18 -9.75 8.98
CA LEU A 253 0.27 -9.06 9.88
C LEU A 253 0.97 -8.13 10.87
N LEU A 254 2.22 -8.43 11.24
CA LEU A 254 3.05 -7.57 12.07
C LEU A 254 3.37 -6.26 11.36
N PHE A 255 3.88 -6.31 10.11
CA PHE A 255 4.13 -5.10 9.31
C PHE A 255 2.84 -4.32 9.04
N VAL A 256 1.75 -5.02 8.73
CA VAL A 256 0.44 -4.41 8.47
C VAL A 256 -0.07 -3.67 9.71
N THR A 257 -0.04 -4.31 10.88
CA THR A 257 -0.52 -3.72 12.14
C THR A 257 0.32 -2.51 12.54
N VAL A 258 1.65 -2.63 12.50
CA VAL A 258 2.56 -1.49 12.76
C VAL A 258 2.30 -0.36 11.77
N GLY A 259 2.09 -0.67 10.49
CA GLY A 259 1.75 0.30 9.45
C GLY A 259 0.52 1.14 9.80
N TYR A 260 -0.55 0.52 10.29
CA TYR A 260 -1.79 1.21 10.66
C TYR A 260 -1.66 2.10 11.90
N VAL A 261 -0.83 1.70 12.86
CA VAL A 261 -0.59 2.47 14.09
C VAL A 261 0.32 3.67 13.80
N CYS A 262 1.40 3.48 13.03
CA CYS A 262 2.45 4.47 12.80
C CYS A 262 2.12 5.46 11.65
N THR A 263 1.03 6.23 11.75
CA THR A 263 0.71 7.28 10.75
C THR A 263 1.20 8.66 11.15
N LEU A 264 2.52 8.83 11.27
CA LEU A 264 3.12 10.06 11.80
C LEU A 264 3.81 10.86 10.69
N ARG A 265 3.46 12.15 10.57
CA ARG A 265 4.05 13.06 9.57
C ARG A 265 5.55 13.24 9.80
N LEU A 266 5.98 13.20 11.06
CA LEU A 266 7.40 13.28 11.46
C LEU A 266 8.28 12.21 10.78
N PHE A 267 7.72 11.02 10.52
CA PHE A 267 8.43 9.91 9.89
C PHE A 267 8.06 9.72 8.41
N ASP A 268 7.43 10.73 7.78
CA ASP A 268 6.88 10.65 6.42
C ASP A 268 6.08 9.35 6.19
N SER A 269 5.30 8.96 7.21
CA SER A 269 4.43 7.79 7.20
C SER A 269 2.97 8.19 7.34
N HIS A 270 2.63 9.48 7.30
CA HIS A 270 1.24 9.92 7.31
C HIS A 270 0.48 9.51 6.03
N ILE A 271 -0.84 9.38 6.14
CA ILE A 271 -1.71 9.19 4.98
C ILE A 271 -1.73 10.51 4.19
N ARG A 272 -1.28 10.47 2.93
CA ARG A 272 -1.32 11.63 2.03
C ARG A 272 -2.69 11.77 1.41
N THR A 273 -3.22 10.66 0.88
CA THR A 273 -4.60 10.54 0.39
C THR A 273 -5.12 9.12 0.63
N ALA A 274 -6.44 8.98 0.76
CA ALA A 274 -7.17 7.73 0.77
C ALA A 274 -8.00 7.60 -0.52
N GLU A 275 -8.20 6.38 -1.00
CA GLU A 275 -8.97 6.08 -2.22
C GLU A 275 -10.37 6.69 -2.10
N PRO A 276 -10.75 7.62 -2.99
CA PRO A 276 -12.00 8.35 -2.86
C PRO A 276 -13.23 7.61 -3.43
N SER A 277 -13.05 6.57 -4.25
CA SER A 277 -14.15 5.98 -5.03
C SER A 277 -14.82 4.80 -4.31
N PHE A 278 -16.15 4.72 -4.44
CA PHE A 278 -16.91 3.56 -3.97
C PHE A 278 -16.43 2.25 -4.56
N LEU A 279 -16.03 2.24 -5.83
CA LEU A 279 -15.51 1.03 -6.48
C LEU A 279 -14.25 0.52 -5.79
N GLY A 280 -13.27 1.40 -5.53
CA GLY A 280 -12.03 1.03 -4.84
C GLY A 280 -12.27 0.47 -3.44
N TRP A 281 -13.18 1.09 -2.69
CA TRP A 281 -13.62 0.56 -1.40
C TRP A 281 -14.33 -0.78 -1.51
N GLY A 282 -15.29 -0.92 -2.44
CA GLY A 282 -16.07 -2.15 -2.62
C GLY A 282 -15.19 -3.36 -2.93
N VAL A 283 -14.30 -3.26 -3.91
CA VAL A 283 -13.41 -4.38 -4.30
C VAL A 283 -12.38 -4.71 -3.22
N ALA A 284 -11.99 -3.73 -2.39
CA ALA A 284 -11.10 -3.98 -1.27
C ALA A 284 -11.83 -4.67 -0.12
N LEU A 285 -12.97 -4.14 0.34
CA LEU A 285 -13.70 -4.61 1.52
C LEU A 285 -14.29 -6.01 1.34
N ILE A 286 -14.72 -6.38 0.13
CA ILE A 286 -15.23 -7.74 -0.16
C ILE A 286 -14.22 -8.82 0.23
N GLY A 287 -12.91 -8.53 0.16
CA GLY A 287 -11.84 -9.47 0.50
C GLY A 287 -11.54 -9.60 2.00
N TYR A 288 -12.30 -8.96 2.90
CA TYR A 288 -12.09 -8.98 4.34
C TYR A 288 -13.35 -9.38 5.10
N GLN A 289 -13.17 -9.90 6.31
CA GLN A 289 -14.30 -10.18 7.21
C GLN A 289 -14.98 -8.86 7.64
N PRO A 290 -16.31 -8.88 7.87
CA PRO A 290 -17.23 -10.03 7.73
C PRO A 290 -17.68 -10.29 6.28
N PHE A 291 -17.43 -9.37 5.35
CA PHE A 291 -17.92 -9.48 3.97
C PHE A 291 -17.44 -10.74 3.25
N TRP A 292 -16.16 -11.10 3.41
CA TRP A 292 -15.61 -12.29 2.75
C TRP A 292 -16.38 -13.56 3.11
N SER A 293 -16.68 -13.79 4.40
CA SER A 293 -17.46 -14.98 4.80
C SER A 293 -18.84 -15.03 4.14
N LEU A 294 -19.52 -13.89 4.03
CA LEU A 294 -20.81 -13.79 3.35
C LEU A 294 -20.68 -14.10 1.86
N PHE A 295 -19.71 -13.49 1.17
CA PHE A 295 -19.51 -13.66 -0.27
C PHE A 295 -19.00 -15.07 -0.62
N SER A 296 -18.00 -15.59 0.10
CA SER A 296 -17.45 -16.92 -0.16
C SER A 296 -18.45 -18.02 0.17
N GLY A 297 -19.18 -17.91 1.29
CA GLY A 297 -20.16 -18.92 1.71
C GLY A 297 -21.40 -18.99 0.82
N THR A 298 -21.81 -17.87 0.22
CA THR A 298 -23.10 -17.76 -0.49
C THR A 298 -22.96 -17.71 -2.02
N TYR A 299 -21.96 -16.99 -2.54
CA TYR A 299 -21.88 -16.67 -3.98
C TYR A 299 -20.62 -17.20 -4.65
N LEU A 300 -19.47 -17.21 -3.95
CA LEU A 300 -18.17 -17.60 -4.47
C LEU A 300 -17.65 -18.85 -3.77
N LYS A 301 -18.51 -19.87 -3.65
CA LYS A 301 -18.19 -21.14 -3.00
C LYS A 301 -17.38 -22.02 -3.96
N TYR A 302 -16.06 -21.83 -3.96
CA TYR A 302 -15.12 -22.55 -4.83
C TYR A 302 -14.32 -23.65 -4.09
N ASP A 303 -14.44 -23.73 -2.76
CA ASP A 303 -13.59 -24.52 -1.86
C ASP A 303 -14.33 -25.67 -1.16
N ASP A 304 -15.45 -26.14 -1.71
CA ASP A 304 -16.19 -27.30 -1.18
C ASP A 304 -15.42 -28.63 -1.31
N ALA A 305 -14.34 -28.64 -2.09
CA ALA A 305 -13.49 -29.81 -2.29
C ALA A 305 -12.42 -29.91 -1.20
N PRO A 306 -11.93 -31.13 -0.89
CA PRO A 306 -10.76 -31.28 -0.05
C PRO A 306 -9.58 -30.48 -0.60
N ALA A 307 -8.90 -29.73 0.28
CA ALA A 307 -7.72 -28.95 -0.07
C ALA A 307 -6.58 -29.83 -0.61
N TRP A 308 -5.58 -29.22 -1.23
CA TRP A 308 -4.41 -29.88 -1.84
C TRP A 308 -3.79 -31.01 -1.00
N GLY A 309 -3.78 -30.86 0.34
CA GLY A 309 -3.22 -31.85 1.24
C GLY A 309 -3.96 -33.19 1.23
N TYR A 310 -5.25 -33.20 0.88
CA TYR A 310 -6.02 -34.43 0.67
C TYR A 310 -5.62 -35.12 -0.64
N TRP A 311 -5.25 -34.40 -1.68
CA TRP A 311 -4.95 -35.01 -2.99
C TRP A 311 -3.58 -35.71 -3.02
N PHE A 312 -2.65 -35.26 -2.18
CA PHE A 312 -1.29 -35.79 -2.13
C PHE A 312 -0.99 -36.53 -0.83
N TRP A 313 -2.01 -36.89 -0.04
CA TRP A 313 -1.84 -37.43 1.32
C TRP A 313 -1.01 -38.73 1.36
N ASP A 314 -1.12 -39.56 0.33
CA ASP A 314 -0.45 -40.86 0.17
C ASP A 314 0.83 -40.78 -0.65
N THR A 315 1.20 -39.60 -1.13
CA THR A 315 2.37 -39.37 -2.00
C THR A 315 3.32 -38.33 -1.38
N PRO A 316 4.15 -38.73 -0.39
CA PRO A 316 4.95 -37.80 0.42
C PRO A 316 5.85 -36.85 -0.37
N VAL A 317 6.43 -37.32 -1.47
CA VAL A 317 7.30 -36.50 -2.34
C VAL A 317 6.48 -35.42 -3.06
N ALA A 318 5.33 -35.78 -3.65
CA ALA A 318 4.45 -34.84 -4.32
C ALA A 318 3.87 -33.82 -3.34
N TYR A 319 3.45 -34.28 -2.15
CA TYR A 319 3.00 -33.42 -1.06
C TYR A 319 4.07 -32.39 -0.67
N SER A 320 5.32 -32.83 -0.54
CA SER A 320 6.43 -31.95 -0.13
C SER A 320 6.78 -30.92 -1.21
N ILE A 321 6.83 -31.33 -2.47
CA ILE A 321 7.09 -30.42 -3.61
C ILE A 321 5.98 -29.38 -3.74
N TRP A 322 4.72 -29.83 -3.72
CA TRP A 322 3.56 -28.96 -3.90
C TRP A 322 3.40 -27.98 -2.73
N GLY A 323 3.50 -28.48 -1.50
CA GLY A 323 3.48 -27.66 -0.30
C GLY A 323 4.62 -26.64 -0.27
N SER A 324 5.83 -27.02 -0.68
CA SER A 324 6.98 -26.10 -0.77
C SER A 324 6.74 -24.99 -1.80
N ALA A 325 6.13 -25.30 -2.94
CA ALA A 325 5.75 -24.31 -3.94
C ALA A 325 4.68 -23.33 -3.42
N ILE A 326 3.69 -23.81 -2.66
CA ILE A 326 2.73 -22.94 -1.97
C ILE A 326 3.46 -22.02 -0.98
N LEU A 327 4.34 -22.56 -0.14
CA LEU A 327 5.11 -21.75 0.83
C LEU A 327 5.98 -20.71 0.14
N LEU A 328 6.58 -21.02 -1.01
CA LEU A 328 7.35 -20.06 -1.80
C LEU A 328 6.48 -18.89 -2.28
N LEU A 329 5.26 -19.17 -2.76
CA LEU A 329 4.32 -18.12 -3.15
C LEU A 329 3.89 -17.26 -1.95
N ILE A 330 3.60 -17.88 -0.80
CA ILE A 330 3.30 -17.14 0.42
C ILE A 330 4.51 -16.32 0.87
N ALA A 331 5.73 -16.83 0.75
CA ALA A 331 6.94 -16.08 1.06
C ALA A 331 7.12 -14.85 0.16
N ILE A 332 6.80 -14.95 -1.15
CA ILE A 332 6.77 -13.79 -2.05
C ILE A 332 5.69 -12.79 -1.64
N TYR A 333 4.51 -13.27 -1.23
CA TYR A 333 3.43 -12.43 -0.70
C TYR A 333 3.90 -11.64 0.54
N VAL A 334 4.52 -12.31 1.53
CA VAL A 334 5.05 -11.67 2.74
C VAL A 334 6.22 -10.74 2.42
N TRP A 335 7.09 -11.13 1.49
CA TRP A 335 8.20 -10.29 1.04
C TRP A 335 7.71 -8.97 0.43
N ALA A 336 6.49 -8.92 -0.13
CA ALA A 336 5.90 -7.66 -0.58
C ALA A 336 5.50 -6.73 0.57
N SER A 337 5.25 -7.25 1.77
CA SER A 337 4.89 -6.44 2.94
C SER A 337 6.12 -5.82 3.63
N ILE A 338 7.26 -6.51 3.61
CA ILE A 338 8.51 -6.05 4.26
C ILE A 338 8.95 -4.65 3.78
N PRO A 339 8.99 -4.31 2.47
CA PRO A 339 9.40 -3.00 1.99
C PRO A 339 8.56 -1.82 2.50
N PHE A 340 7.33 -2.03 2.95
CA PHE A 340 6.50 -0.96 3.50
C PHE A 340 7.05 -0.40 4.81
N GLY A 341 7.70 -1.23 5.63
CA GLY A 341 8.10 -0.84 6.99
C GLY A 341 6.88 -0.32 7.77
N ILE A 342 6.99 0.88 8.36
CA ILE A 342 5.90 1.52 9.11
C ILE A 342 4.81 2.17 8.23
N ARG A 343 4.85 2.00 6.89
CA ARG A 343 3.97 2.71 5.94
C ARG A 343 2.85 1.86 5.37
N PHE A 344 2.77 0.56 5.71
CA PHE A 344 1.75 -0.33 5.16
C PHE A 344 0.35 0.23 5.49
N SER A 345 -0.52 0.31 4.48
CA SER A 345 -1.95 0.58 4.68
C SER A 345 -2.73 0.35 3.38
N ASN A 346 -3.84 -0.37 3.48
CA ASN A 346 -4.79 -0.54 2.37
C ASN A 346 -5.44 0.80 1.99
N LEU A 347 -5.80 0.97 0.70
CA LEU A 347 -6.57 2.10 0.18
C LEU A 347 -5.93 3.49 0.40
N THR A 348 -4.63 3.57 0.66
CA THR A 348 -3.96 4.83 0.99
C THR A 348 -2.68 5.03 0.20
N HIS A 349 -2.39 6.29 -0.13
CA HIS A 349 -1.10 6.71 -0.63
C HIS A 349 -0.21 7.20 0.52
N ARG A 350 0.90 6.49 0.77
CA ARG A 350 1.89 6.78 1.84
C ARG A 350 3.34 6.73 1.34
N GLY A 351 3.55 6.96 0.04
CA GLY A 351 4.81 6.77 -0.65
C GLY A 351 4.76 5.61 -1.66
N ILE A 352 5.65 5.67 -2.65
CA ILE A 352 5.71 4.72 -3.76
C ILE A 352 6.88 3.77 -3.56
N LEU A 353 6.59 2.47 -3.48
CA LEU A 353 7.60 1.43 -3.30
C LEU A 353 8.11 0.93 -4.65
N THR A 354 9.43 0.87 -4.79
CA THR A 354 10.11 0.44 -6.03
C THR A 354 11.25 -0.55 -5.77
N ASN A 355 11.41 -0.98 -4.51
CA ASN A 355 12.44 -1.89 -4.00
C ASN A 355 11.83 -3.26 -3.61
N GLY A 356 12.68 -4.25 -3.31
CA GLY A 356 12.23 -5.61 -3.03
C GLY A 356 11.48 -6.21 -4.22
N PRO A 357 10.36 -6.93 -4.02
CA PRO A 357 9.63 -7.56 -5.11
C PRO A 357 8.93 -6.54 -6.03
N TYR A 358 8.76 -5.28 -5.59
CA TYR A 358 8.24 -4.19 -6.41
C TYR A 358 9.18 -3.80 -7.55
N ARG A 359 10.44 -4.27 -7.56
CA ARG A 359 11.34 -4.05 -8.70
C ARG A 359 10.89 -4.81 -9.95
N PHE A 360 10.13 -5.89 -9.78
CA PHE A 360 9.77 -6.83 -10.85
C PHE A 360 8.33 -6.65 -11.35
N THR A 361 7.41 -6.25 -10.47
CA THR A 361 5.99 -6.06 -10.79
C THR A 361 5.35 -5.06 -9.83
N LYS A 362 4.28 -4.39 -10.26
CA LYS A 362 3.52 -3.44 -9.42
C LYS A 362 2.79 -4.12 -8.27
N HIS A 363 2.36 -5.37 -8.44
CA HIS A 363 1.47 -6.07 -7.51
C HIS A 363 1.96 -7.48 -7.15
N PRO A 364 3.17 -7.64 -6.58
CA PRO A 364 3.74 -8.97 -6.30
C PRO A 364 2.90 -9.79 -5.31
N ALA A 365 2.33 -9.13 -4.30
CA ALA A 365 1.43 -9.75 -3.32
C ALA A 365 0.17 -10.34 -3.98
N TYR A 366 -0.51 -9.56 -4.83
CA TYR A 366 -1.73 -10.04 -5.47
C TYR A 366 -1.46 -11.22 -6.41
N ILE A 367 -0.37 -11.17 -7.20
CA ILE A 367 -0.04 -12.26 -8.13
C ILE A 367 0.24 -13.55 -7.35
N SER A 368 1.15 -13.50 -6.38
CA SER A 368 1.55 -14.68 -5.59
C SER A 368 0.38 -15.27 -4.80
N LYS A 369 -0.46 -14.42 -4.19
CA LYS A 369 -1.65 -14.84 -3.44
C LYS A 369 -2.70 -15.52 -4.32
N ASN A 370 -2.94 -14.99 -5.53
CA ASN A 370 -3.92 -15.61 -6.42
C ASN A 370 -3.43 -16.97 -6.92
N ILE A 371 -2.15 -17.09 -7.28
CA ILE A 371 -1.58 -18.39 -7.69
C ILE A 371 -1.63 -19.38 -6.52
N SER A 372 -1.31 -18.95 -5.29
CA SER A 372 -1.35 -19.85 -4.14
C SER A 372 -2.75 -20.37 -3.86
N TRP A 373 -3.81 -19.58 -4.09
CA TRP A 373 -5.18 -20.07 -3.97
C TRP A 373 -5.56 -21.15 -4.97
N TRP A 374 -5.11 -21.04 -6.22
CA TRP A 374 -5.28 -22.13 -7.20
C TRP A 374 -4.59 -23.40 -6.74
N MET A 375 -3.37 -23.27 -6.19
CA MET A 375 -2.61 -24.41 -5.68
C MET A 375 -3.17 -25.03 -4.41
N ILE A 376 -3.75 -24.22 -3.51
CA ILE A 376 -4.33 -24.69 -2.25
C ILE A 376 -5.68 -25.37 -2.48
N SER A 377 -6.53 -24.74 -3.31
CA SER A 377 -7.94 -25.14 -3.45
C SER A 377 -8.11 -26.22 -4.51
N MET A 378 -7.22 -26.27 -5.51
CA MET A 378 -7.23 -27.22 -6.62
C MET A 378 -8.66 -27.46 -7.18
N PRO A 379 -9.41 -26.41 -7.56
CA PRO A 379 -10.83 -26.52 -7.92
C PRO A 379 -11.08 -27.30 -9.21
N PHE A 380 -10.02 -27.72 -9.89
CA PHE A 380 -10.05 -28.59 -11.07
C PHE A 380 -9.87 -30.07 -10.72
N MET A 381 -9.40 -30.39 -9.51
CA MET A 381 -9.19 -31.76 -9.04
C MET A 381 -10.43 -32.37 -8.40
N VAL A 382 -11.54 -31.64 -8.27
CA VAL A 382 -12.74 -32.07 -7.54
C VAL A 382 -13.10 -33.51 -7.88
N SER A 383 -13.42 -34.32 -6.86
CA SER A 383 -13.95 -35.69 -6.99
C SER A 383 -15.31 -35.77 -7.71
N ALA A 384 -15.72 -34.71 -8.40
CA ALA A 384 -17.01 -34.51 -9.05
C ALA A 384 -16.87 -34.45 -10.58
N SER A 385 -18.01 -34.39 -11.26
CA SER A 385 -18.10 -34.33 -12.72
C SER A 385 -17.38 -33.11 -13.31
N ALA A 386 -16.95 -33.20 -14.57
CA ALA A 386 -16.26 -32.09 -15.27
C ALA A 386 -16.99 -30.73 -15.21
N PRO A 387 -18.34 -30.64 -15.28
CA PRO A 387 -19.07 -29.38 -15.09
C PRO A 387 -18.82 -28.73 -13.73
N GLU A 388 -18.65 -29.53 -12.67
CA GLU A 388 -18.43 -29.03 -11.32
C GLU A 388 -17.01 -28.45 -11.16
N ALA A 389 -16.01 -29.15 -11.70
CA ALA A 389 -14.64 -28.66 -11.76
C ALA A 389 -14.55 -27.32 -12.53
N LEU A 390 -15.29 -27.20 -13.64
CA LEU A 390 -15.41 -25.94 -14.38
C LEU A 390 -16.09 -24.85 -13.54
N ARG A 391 -17.20 -25.17 -12.85
CA ARG A 391 -17.93 -24.24 -11.99
C ARG A 391 -17.03 -23.67 -10.90
N HIS A 392 -16.34 -24.51 -10.12
CA HIS A 392 -15.44 -24.05 -9.06
C HIS A 392 -14.26 -23.25 -9.61
N SER A 393 -13.71 -23.64 -10.76
CA SER A 393 -12.64 -22.90 -11.42
C SER A 393 -13.09 -21.50 -11.86
N LEU A 394 -14.31 -21.37 -12.41
CA LEU A 394 -14.88 -20.07 -12.77
C LEU A 394 -15.16 -19.20 -11.54
N LEU A 395 -15.63 -19.79 -10.43
CA LEU A 395 -15.82 -19.07 -9.17
C LEU A 395 -14.50 -18.56 -8.59
N LEU A 396 -13.44 -19.36 -8.60
CA LEU A 396 -12.11 -18.91 -8.19
C LEU A 396 -11.56 -17.82 -9.14
N LEU A 397 -11.84 -17.92 -10.43
CA LEU A 397 -11.49 -16.88 -11.40
C LEU A 397 -12.19 -15.54 -11.10
N LEU A 398 -13.46 -15.57 -10.65
CA LEU A 398 -14.16 -14.37 -10.18
C LEU A 398 -13.48 -13.75 -8.95
N VAL A 399 -12.99 -14.59 -8.02
CA VAL A 399 -12.18 -14.11 -6.88
C VAL A 399 -10.90 -13.44 -7.38
N ASN A 400 -10.20 -14.03 -8.35
CA ASN A 400 -9.02 -13.38 -8.93
C ASN A 400 -9.36 -12.07 -9.64
N PHE A 401 -10.53 -11.99 -10.28
CA PHE A 401 -11.01 -10.75 -10.91
C PHE A 401 -11.23 -9.63 -9.87
N ILE A 402 -11.69 -9.94 -8.66
CA ILE A 402 -11.78 -8.96 -7.56
C ILE A 402 -10.39 -8.38 -7.25
N TYR A 403 -9.35 -9.21 -7.15
CA TYR A 403 -7.98 -8.75 -6.90
C TYR A 403 -7.39 -7.99 -8.09
N PHE A 404 -7.73 -8.39 -9.30
CA PHE A 404 -7.37 -7.62 -10.49
C PHE A 404 -7.99 -6.22 -10.44
N MET A 405 -9.29 -6.11 -10.15
CA MET A 405 -9.96 -4.82 -10.02
C MET A 405 -9.39 -3.97 -8.88
N ARG A 406 -9.05 -4.59 -7.74
CA ARG A 406 -8.37 -3.93 -6.62
C ARG A 406 -7.03 -3.34 -7.05
N ALA A 407 -6.22 -4.10 -7.77
CA ALA A 407 -4.98 -3.61 -8.36
C ALA A 407 -5.23 -2.39 -9.25
N ARG A 408 -6.20 -2.46 -10.18
CA ARG A 408 -6.51 -1.36 -11.11
C ARG A 408 -7.04 -0.11 -10.40
N THR A 409 -7.85 -0.25 -9.37
CA THR A 409 -8.30 0.89 -8.56
C THR A 409 -7.13 1.55 -7.81
N GLU A 410 -6.22 0.74 -7.27
CA GLU A 410 -5.01 1.21 -6.60
C GLU A 410 -4.08 1.95 -7.57
N GLU A 411 -3.84 1.42 -8.78
CA GLU A 411 -3.00 2.12 -9.77
C GLU A 411 -3.61 3.47 -10.18
N ARG A 412 -4.93 3.52 -10.34
CA ARG A 412 -5.64 4.76 -10.67
C ARG A 412 -5.45 5.81 -9.57
N HIS A 413 -5.59 5.43 -8.30
CA HIS A 413 -5.40 6.34 -7.17
C HIS A 413 -3.93 6.77 -7.00
N LEU A 414 -3.00 5.81 -7.07
CA LEU A 414 -1.57 6.11 -6.94
C LEU A 414 -1.03 6.94 -8.11
N SER A 415 -1.66 6.87 -9.29
CA SER A 415 -1.27 7.68 -10.46
C SER A 415 -1.43 9.19 -10.28
N TRP A 416 -2.03 9.66 -9.19
CA TRP A 416 -1.98 11.06 -8.80
C TRP A 416 -0.59 11.52 -8.34
N ASP A 417 0.30 10.58 -7.99
CA ASP A 417 1.71 10.86 -7.71
C ASP A 417 2.55 10.66 -9.00
N PRO A 418 3.27 11.71 -9.47
CA PRO A 418 4.18 11.60 -10.62
C PRO A 418 5.24 10.49 -10.47
N THR A 419 5.67 10.21 -9.24
CA THR A 419 6.61 9.13 -8.91
C THR A 419 6.02 7.77 -9.27
N TYR A 420 4.73 7.56 -9.00
CA TYR A 420 4.04 6.32 -9.37
C TYR A 420 3.90 6.20 -10.88
N VAL A 421 3.61 7.29 -11.59
CA VAL A 421 3.53 7.30 -13.06
C VAL A 421 4.88 6.89 -13.67
N ALA A 422 5.99 7.45 -13.17
CA ALA A 422 7.33 7.07 -13.59
C ALA A 422 7.64 5.59 -13.30
N TYR A 423 7.29 5.12 -12.09
CA TYR A 423 7.45 3.72 -11.71
C TYR A 423 6.61 2.77 -12.56
N ALA A 424 5.34 3.11 -12.84
CA ALA A 424 4.45 2.28 -13.64
C ALA A 424 4.94 2.14 -15.08
N ARG A 425 5.46 3.23 -15.68
CA ARG A 425 6.13 3.21 -16.99
C ARG A 425 7.40 2.35 -16.97
N TYR A 426 8.16 2.37 -15.87
CA TYR A 426 9.32 1.50 -15.69
C TYR A 426 8.95 0.01 -15.69
N ILE A 427 7.95 -0.38 -14.90
CA ILE A 427 7.48 -1.78 -14.87
C ILE A 427 6.87 -2.20 -16.20
N GLU A 428 6.19 -1.31 -16.91
CA GLU A 428 5.65 -1.61 -18.23
C GLU A 428 6.73 -1.98 -19.26
N GLN A 429 7.92 -1.40 -19.14
CA GLN A 429 9.03 -1.68 -20.05
C GLN A 429 9.95 -2.83 -19.56
N ARG A 430 10.20 -2.90 -18.24
CA ARG A 430 11.23 -3.78 -17.66
C ARG A 430 10.71 -4.81 -16.65
N GLY A 431 9.43 -4.78 -16.30
CA GLY A 431 8.84 -5.73 -15.36
C GLY A 431 8.79 -7.15 -15.92
N THR A 432 8.74 -8.14 -15.04
CA THR A 432 8.68 -9.57 -15.39
C THR A 432 7.53 -9.90 -16.33
N PHE A 433 6.41 -9.18 -16.19
CA PHE A 433 5.19 -9.37 -16.98
C PHE A 433 5.01 -8.33 -18.10
N ALA A 434 6.06 -7.58 -18.45
CA ALA A 434 5.99 -6.55 -19.50
C ALA A 434 5.52 -7.11 -20.85
N PHE A 435 5.82 -8.39 -21.14
CA PHE A 435 5.39 -9.05 -22.37
C PHE A 435 3.86 -9.16 -22.49
N LEU A 436 3.12 -9.31 -21.37
CA LEU A 436 1.65 -9.40 -21.39
C LEU A 436 1.01 -8.11 -21.90
N GLY A 437 1.59 -6.95 -21.60
CA GLY A 437 1.12 -5.66 -22.11
C GLY A 437 1.25 -5.51 -23.63
N ARG A 438 2.12 -6.32 -24.28
CA ARG A 438 2.25 -6.36 -25.75
C ARG A 438 1.11 -7.15 -26.39
N TRP A 439 0.66 -8.22 -25.74
CA TRP A 439 -0.42 -9.07 -26.24
C TRP A 439 -1.80 -8.54 -25.88
N PHE A 440 -1.93 -7.91 -24.70
CA PHE A 440 -3.17 -7.37 -24.19
C PHE A 440 -3.01 -5.88 -23.84
N PRO A 441 -3.21 -4.96 -24.80
CA PRO A 441 -3.06 -3.53 -24.59
C PRO A 441 -3.91 -2.98 -23.44
N VAL A 442 -5.04 -3.60 -23.13
CA VAL A 442 -5.92 -3.24 -22.00
C VAL A 442 -5.22 -3.36 -20.63
N LEU A 443 -4.23 -4.25 -20.50
CA LEU A 443 -3.46 -4.46 -19.27
C LEU A 443 -2.39 -3.38 -19.04
N ARG A 444 -2.07 -2.59 -20.07
CA ARG A 444 -1.11 -1.50 -19.98
C ARG A 444 -1.55 -0.47 -18.94
N PHE A 445 -0.59 0.29 -18.44
CA PHE A 445 -0.87 1.31 -17.43
C PHE A 445 -1.79 2.39 -18.01
N GLY A 446 -2.85 2.73 -17.29
CA GLY A 446 -3.79 3.78 -17.64
C GLY A 446 -3.69 4.93 -16.65
N HIS A 447 -3.04 6.03 -17.02
CA HIS A 447 -2.88 7.19 -16.14
C HIS A 447 -4.27 7.75 -15.73
N GLY A 448 -4.58 7.75 -14.44
CA GLY A 448 -5.86 8.24 -13.91
C GLY A 448 -7.08 7.39 -14.30
N ARG A 449 -6.89 6.18 -14.85
CA ARG A 449 -7.96 5.33 -15.40
C ARG A 449 -7.82 3.88 -14.97
N LEU A 450 -8.93 3.16 -14.97
CA LEU A 450 -8.93 1.72 -14.72
C LEU A 450 -8.32 0.92 -15.87
N PHE A 451 -8.48 1.34 -17.12
CA PHE A 451 -7.99 0.62 -18.30
C PHE A 451 -7.32 1.58 -19.28
N ASN A 452 -6.28 1.10 -19.97
CA ASN A 452 -5.64 1.88 -21.02
C ASN A 452 -6.57 1.95 -22.25
N ARG A 453 -6.75 3.14 -22.83
CA ARG A 453 -7.62 3.40 -24.00
C ARG A 453 -6.86 3.95 -25.22
N GLY A 454 -5.54 3.86 -25.25
CA GLY A 454 -4.71 4.26 -26.39
C GLY A 454 -4.53 5.77 -26.61
N GLU A 455 -5.35 6.63 -25.98
CA GLU A 455 -5.23 8.09 -26.09
C GLU A 455 -4.65 8.72 -24.81
N GLU A 456 -3.56 9.49 -24.97
CA GLU A 456 -2.98 10.37 -23.95
C GLU A 456 -3.91 11.57 -23.70
N SER A 457 -5.05 11.35 -23.05
CA SER A 457 -5.83 12.46 -22.52
C SER A 457 -5.13 13.04 -21.28
N PRO A 458 -5.32 14.33 -20.97
CA PRO A 458 -4.70 14.96 -19.81
C PRO A 458 -5.13 14.27 -18.49
N PRO A 459 -4.25 14.23 -17.49
CA PRO A 459 -4.52 13.58 -16.21
C PRO A 459 -5.73 14.18 -15.51
N ALA A 460 -6.43 13.35 -14.73
CA ALA A 460 -7.43 13.83 -13.79
C ALA A 460 -6.72 14.65 -12.69
N GLU A 461 -7.18 15.89 -12.45
CA GLU A 461 -6.63 16.72 -11.38
C GLU A 461 -6.78 16.02 -10.02
N PRO A 462 -5.73 16.04 -9.16
CA PRO A 462 -5.82 15.50 -7.81
C PRO A 462 -6.91 16.24 -7.02
N LEU A 463 -7.80 15.47 -6.37
CA LEU A 463 -8.94 16.02 -5.61
C LEU A 463 -8.54 16.84 -4.38
N VAL A 464 -7.26 16.85 -3.99
CA VAL A 464 -6.72 17.64 -2.88
C VAL A 464 -5.47 18.38 -3.35
N SER A 465 -5.62 19.68 -3.59
CA SER A 465 -4.53 20.62 -3.81
C SER A 465 -3.77 20.89 -2.50
N GLY A 466 -2.82 20.02 -2.20
CA GLY A 466 -1.77 20.24 -1.18
C GLY A 466 -0.40 19.72 -1.60
N ILE A 467 -0.31 19.11 -2.79
CA ILE A 467 0.95 18.73 -3.41
C ILE A 467 1.24 19.81 -4.46
N SER A 468 1.87 20.89 -4.01
CA SER A 468 2.47 21.87 -4.92
C SER A 468 3.43 21.13 -5.85
N ALA A 469 3.10 21.13 -7.14
CA ALA A 469 4.05 20.99 -8.21
C ALA A 469 4.97 22.22 -8.18
N SER A 470 6.06 22.18 -7.42
CA SER A 470 7.15 23.14 -7.57
C SER A 470 8.03 22.69 -8.73
N GLN A 471 7.64 23.17 -9.92
CA GLN A 471 8.36 23.39 -11.16
C GLN A 471 9.82 22.87 -11.25
N SER A 472 10.03 21.98 -12.22
CA SER A 472 11.24 21.91 -13.02
C SER A 472 11.39 23.15 -13.91
N ASN A 473 12.63 23.55 -14.16
CA ASN A 473 13.15 24.53 -15.14
C ASN A 473 13.32 25.98 -14.68
N ALA A 474 14.56 26.31 -14.29
CA ALA A 474 15.26 27.54 -14.71
C ALA A 474 16.76 27.47 -14.38
N THR A 475 17.52 26.63 -15.09
CA THR A 475 18.94 26.91 -15.35
C THR A 475 19.02 27.46 -16.77
N GLY A 476 18.82 28.76 -16.89
CA GLY A 476 18.99 29.54 -18.11
C GLY A 476 19.87 30.73 -17.78
N THR A 477 21.15 30.58 -18.09
CA THR A 477 22.17 31.62 -18.15
C THR A 477 21.71 32.83 -18.95
N ALA A 478 21.77 34.02 -18.37
CA ALA A 478 21.89 35.29 -19.08
C ALA A 478 22.90 36.15 -18.29
N GLY A 479 23.97 36.56 -18.97
CA GLY A 479 25.16 37.13 -18.37
C GLY A 479 25.11 38.63 -18.10
N ALA A 480 26.01 39.03 -17.22
CA ALA A 480 26.93 40.16 -17.35
C ALA A 480 28.20 39.78 -16.57
#